data_AF-A0A958ZWU3-F1
#
_entry.id   AF-A0A958ZWU3-F1
#
_cell.length_a   1.000
_cell.length_b   1.000
_cell.length_c   1.000
_cell.angle_alpha   90.00
_cell.angle_beta   90.00
_cell.angle_gamma   90.00
#
_symmetry.space_group_name_H-M   'P 1'
#
loop_
_entity.id
_entity.type
_entity.pdbx_description
1 polymer ?
#
loop_
_entity_poly.entity_id
_entity_poly.type
_entity_poly.pdbx_seq_one_letter_code
_entity_poly.pdbx_strand_id
1 'polypeptide(L)'
;MDTNFLRTLRDLTISPGKVGKTFVEGNRVKYIGPVGYFFLISTFFILEFSFLGVDIKEFMSATSESFAASPKLEGEEAKLQSTLMEFVSNNFKIIGFLIIPFLALWGKVLFRKSKLNLFEHSVNALYVEGHMIFIQMIGLLLYKWTNVLFNQYFLFINIAYFIWSCFGFYKQKGFKTVLKGGALYLFAYISFFLFFILVTLTGFIIYKKFIVQ
;
A
#
# COMPACT_ATOMS: atom_id res chain seq x y z
N MET A 1 19.06 1.02 -19.73
CA MET A 1 17.91 0.75 -18.85
C MET A 1 17.70 -0.75 -18.77
N ASP A 2 17.67 -1.33 -17.57
CA ASP A 2 17.51 -2.78 -17.38
C ASP A 2 16.23 -3.28 -18.05
N THR A 3 16.36 -4.22 -19.00
CA THR A 3 15.20 -4.84 -19.68
C THR A 3 14.25 -5.52 -18.70
N ASN A 4 14.74 -5.89 -17.51
CA ASN A 4 13.94 -6.45 -16.43
C ASN A 4 13.01 -5.43 -15.75
N PHE A 5 13.41 -4.16 -15.61
CA PHE A 5 12.57 -3.12 -14.99
C PHE A 5 11.32 -2.86 -15.83
N LEU A 6 11.51 -2.54 -17.12
CA LEU A 6 10.41 -2.25 -18.04
C LEU A 6 9.48 -3.46 -18.20
N ARG A 7 10.05 -4.66 -18.22
CA ARG A 7 9.27 -5.90 -18.25
C ARG A 7 8.43 -6.08 -16.98
N THR A 8 9.02 -5.89 -15.79
CA THR A 8 8.27 -5.97 -14.53
C THR A 8 7.14 -4.95 -14.49
N LEU A 9 7.41 -3.70 -14.85
CA LEU A 9 6.41 -2.64 -14.85
C LEU A 9 5.23 -2.98 -15.77
N ARG A 10 5.51 -3.29 -17.03
CA ARG A 10 4.50 -3.68 -18.03
C ARG A 10 3.70 -4.91 -17.61
N ASP A 11 4.39 -5.97 -17.19
CA ASP A 11 3.73 -7.24 -16.88
C ASP A 11 2.91 -7.14 -15.58
N LEU A 12 3.28 -6.26 -14.63
CA LEU A 12 2.45 -5.95 -13.46
C LEU A 12 1.19 -5.18 -13.83
N THR A 13 1.28 -4.22 -14.77
CA THR A 13 0.09 -3.50 -15.26
C THR A 13 -0.91 -4.42 -15.95
N ILE A 14 -0.44 -5.44 -16.68
CA ILE A 14 -1.28 -6.32 -17.50
C ILE A 14 -1.70 -7.60 -16.78
N SER A 15 -0.85 -8.16 -15.91
CA SER A 15 -1.11 -9.45 -15.28
C SER A 15 -0.37 -9.60 -13.95
N PRO A 16 -0.76 -8.83 -12.92
CA PRO A 16 0.01 -8.74 -11.68
C PRO A 16 0.18 -10.09 -10.99
N GLY A 17 -0.88 -10.90 -10.97
CA GLY A 17 -0.84 -12.22 -10.36
C GLY A 17 0.12 -13.18 -11.06
N LYS A 18 0.30 -13.05 -12.38
CA LYS A 18 1.23 -13.90 -13.14
C LYS A 18 2.68 -13.56 -12.82
N VAL A 19 2.99 -12.28 -12.60
CA VAL A 19 4.33 -11.82 -12.18
C VAL A 19 4.70 -12.45 -10.83
N GLY A 20 3.84 -12.27 -9.82
CA GLY A 20 4.05 -12.86 -8.49
C GLY A 20 4.18 -14.38 -8.57
N LYS A 21 3.32 -15.05 -9.34
CA LYS A 21 3.33 -16.50 -9.46
C LYS A 21 4.61 -17.02 -10.12
N THR A 22 5.06 -16.38 -11.19
CA THR A 22 6.30 -16.74 -11.91
C THR A 22 7.52 -16.63 -10.99
N PHE A 23 7.55 -15.61 -10.13
CA PHE A 23 8.64 -15.42 -9.16
C PHE A 23 8.65 -16.53 -8.10
N VAL A 24 7.47 -16.85 -7.55
CA VAL A 24 7.31 -17.93 -6.55
C VAL A 24 7.61 -19.31 -7.14
N GLU A 25 7.27 -19.56 -8.41
CA GLU A 25 7.59 -20.80 -9.12
C GLU A 25 9.09 -20.96 -9.47
N GLY A 26 9.93 -19.99 -9.11
CA GLY A 26 11.40 -20.12 -9.16
C GLY A 26 12.09 -19.31 -10.26
N ASN A 27 11.35 -18.67 -11.17
CA ASN A 27 11.95 -17.83 -12.20
C ASN A 27 12.21 -16.40 -11.66
N ARG A 28 13.25 -16.29 -10.82
CA ARG A 28 13.62 -15.07 -10.09
C ARG A 28 14.43 -14.05 -10.91
N VAL A 29 14.94 -14.44 -12.07
CA VAL A 29 15.77 -13.57 -12.94
C VAL A 29 14.91 -12.76 -13.92
N LYS A 30 13.71 -13.25 -14.24
CA LYS A 30 12.83 -12.62 -15.26
C LYS A 30 12.36 -11.21 -14.88
N TYR A 31 12.18 -10.97 -13.58
CA TYR A 31 11.63 -9.74 -13.01
C TYR A 31 12.54 -9.21 -11.91
N ILE A 32 12.48 -7.91 -11.65
CA ILE A 32 13.08 -7.33 -10.44
C ILE A 32 12.46 -7.98 -9.20
N GLY A 33 13.28 -8.33 -8.22
CA GLY A 33 12.80 -8.95 -6.98
C GLY A 33 11.74 -8.09 -6.27
N PRO A 34 10.73 -8.71 -5.62
CA PRO A 34 9.54 -8.02 -5.13
C PRO A 34 9.86 -6.92 -4.10
N VAL A 35 10.79 -7.19 -3.17
CA VAL A 35 11.23 -6.20 -2.17
C VAL A 35 11.94 -5.04 -2.86
N GLY A 36 12.87 -5.33 -3.77
CA GLY A 36 13.60 -4.31 -4.51
C GLY A 36 12.68 -3.44 -5.37
N TYR A 37 11.71 -4.05 -6.04
CA TYR A 37 10.70 -3.35 -6.82
C TYR A 37 9.86 -2.39 -5.95
N PHE A 38 9.35 -2.85 -4.81
CA PHE A 38 8.58 -2.02 -3.87
C PHE A 38 9.38 -0.79 -3.44
N PHE A 39 10.59 -0.97 -2.90
CA PHE A 39 11.40 0.15 -2.41
C PHE A 39 11.90 1.08 -3.51
N LEU A 40 12.17 0.55 -4.70
CA LEU A 40 12.56 1.34 -5.86
C LEU A 40 11.45 2.30 -6.29
N ILE A 41 10.23 1.78 -6.48
CA ILE A 41 9.07 2.60 -6.87
C ILE A 41 8.72 3.60 -5.76
N SER A 42 8.69 3.17 -4.48
CA SER A 42 8.46 4.09 -3.36
C SER A 42 9.51 5.19 -3.27
N THR A 43 10.75 4.93 -3.71
CA THR A 43 11.79 5.96 -3.77
C THR A 43 11.54 6.94 -4.91
N PHE A 44 11.18 6.46 -6.09
CA PHE A 44 10.81 7.36 -7.19
C PHE A 44 9.59 8.21 -6.85
N PHE A 45 8.59 7.67 -6.16
CA PHE A 45 7.42 8.44 -5.72
C PHE A 45 7.79 9.59 -4.77
N ILE A 46 8.70 9.37 -3.81
CA ILE A 46 9.18 10.46 -2.94
C ILE A 46 9.97 11.50 -3.73
N LEU A 47 10.82 11.07 -4.67
CA LEU A 47 11.58 11.99 -5.52
C LEU A 47 10.66 12.84 -6.42
N GLU A 48 9.53 12.29 -6.83
CA GLU A 48 8.52 13.00 -7.63
C GLU A 48 7.92 14.20 -6.88
N PHE A 49 7.61 14.08 -5.59
CA PHE A 49 7.18 15.23 -4.78
C PHE A 49 8.21 16.36 -4.78
N SER A 50 9.49 16.01 -4.58
CA SER A 50 10.59 16.99 -4.61
C SER A 50 10.75 17.61 -6.00
N PHE A 51 10.56 16.85 -7.08
CA PHE A 51 10.69 17.33 -8.45
C PHE A 51 9.54 18.26 -8.86
N LEU A 52 8.31 17.96 -8.44
CA LEU A 52 7.11 18.75 -8.76
C LEU A 52 6.91 19.94 -7.83
N GLY A 53 7.72 20.07 -6.77
CA GLY A 53 7.60 21.09 -5.74
C GLY A 53 6.27 21.00 -4.99
N VAL A 54 5.76 19.78 -4.78
CA VAL A 54 4.52 19.51 -4.05
C VAL A 54 4.88 19.06 -2.65
N ASP A 55 4.33 19.71 -1.63
CA ASP A 55 4.50 19.26 -0.25
C ASP A 55 3.68 17.98 -0.01
N ILE A 56 4.35 16.92 0.46
CA ILE A 56 3.71 15.64 0.74
C ILE A 56 2.62 15.77 1.82
N LYS A 57 2.80 16.65 2.81
CA LYS A 57 1.82 16.89 3.88
C LYS A 57 0.56 17.55 3.31
N GLU A 58 0.73 18.54 2.42
CA GLU A 58 -0.39 19.22 1.75
C GLU A 58 -1.17 18.25 0.84
N PHE A 59 -0.45 17.42 0.08
CA PHE A 59 -1.08 16.39 -0.75
C PHE A 59 -1.85 15.36 0.09
N MET A 60 -1.26 14.90 1.19
CA MET A 60 -1.89 13.95 2.11
C MET A 60 -3.10 14.56 2.84
N SER A 61 -3.02 15.82 3.27
CA SER A 61 -4.13 16.50 3.94
C SER A 61 -5.31 16.68 2.99
N ALA A 62 -5.07 17.15 1.76
CA ALA A 62 -6.10 17.27 0.72
C ALA A 62 -6.77 15.92 0.39
N THR A 63 -5.99 14.84 0.45
CA THR A 63 -6.48 13.47 0.28
C THR A 63 -7.34 13.00 1.47
N SER A 64 -6.95 13.37 2.70
CA SER A 64 -7.66 12.98 3.93
C SER A 64 -8.98 13.73 4.15
N GLU A 65 -9.02 15.03 3.83
CA GLU A 65 -10.23 15.85 3.90
C GLU A 65 -11.31 15.38 2.91
N SER A 66 -10.89 14.80 1.77
CA SER A 66 -11.81 14.19 0.81
C SER A 66 -12.46 12.90 1.32
N PHE A 67 -11.86 12.21 2.29
CA PHE A 67 -12.33 10.93 2.83
C PHE A 67 -13.09 11.07 4.16
N ALA A 68 -12.81 12.12 4.92
CA ALA A 68 -13.43 12.36 6.20
C ALA A 68 -14.10 13.73 6.19
N ALA A 69 -15.42 13.75 6.38
CA ALA A 69 -16.14 14.94 6.85
C ALA A 69 -15.77 15.21 8.32
N SER A 70 -14.48 15.40 8.58
CA SER A 70 -13.97 15.64 9.91
C SER A 70 -14.29 17.08 10.30
N PRO A 71 -14.84 17.31 11.50
CA PRO A 71 -14.85 18.64 12.10
C PRO A 71 -13.42 19.18 12.11
N LYS A 72 -13.27 20.49 11.90
CA LYS A 72 -11.98 21.16 12.18
C LYS A 72 -11.66 20.91 13.65
N LEU A 73 -10.64 20.10 13.90
CA LEU A 73 -10.14 19.85 15.24
C LEU A 73 -9.48 21.14 15.74
N GLU A 74 -9.71 21.51 17.00
CA GLU A 74 -9.12 22.67 17.66
C GLU A 74 -8.29 22.21 18.88
N GLY A 75 -7.32 23.04 19.30
CA GLY A 75 -6.53 22.77 20.51
C GLY A 75 -5.59 21.57 20.39
N GLU A 76 -5.52 20.76 21.46
CA GLU A 76 -4.58 19.63 21.54
C GLU A 76 -4.85 18.53 20.50
N GLU A 77 -6.11 18.36 20.08
CA GLU A 77 -6.51 17.36 19.09
C GLU A 77 -5.94 17.68 17.70
N ALA A 78 -5.94 18.95 17.31
CA ALA A 78 -5.34 19.43 16.07
C ALA A 78 -3.82 19.21 16.05
N LYS A 79 -3.16 19.45 17.18
CA LYS A 79 -1.72 19.25 17.34
C LYS A 79 -1.34 17.77 17.29
N LEU A 80 -2.17 16.90 17.88
CA LEU A 80 -1.97 15.46 17.78
C LEU A 80 -2.15 14.97 16.33
N GLN A 81 -3.20 15.42 15.64
CA GLN A 81 -3.44 15.08 14.25
C GLN A 81 -2.27 15.52 13.35
N SER A 82 -1.78 16.76 13.48
CA SER A 82 -0.67 17.24 12.67
C SER A 82 0.64 16.49 12.94
N THR A 83 0.93 16.15 14.20
CA THR A 83 2.08 15.32 14.59
C THR A 83 1.98 13.91 14.00
N LEU A 84 0.78 13.31 14.03
CA LEU A 84 0.55 12.00 13.42
C LEU A 84 0.70 12.04 11.90
N MET A 85 0.16 13.06 11.22
CA MET A 85 0.30 13.24 9.78
C MET A 85 1.76 13.45 9.38
N GLU A 86 2.51 14.24 10.16
CA GLU A 86 3.95 14.40 9.98
C GLU A 86 4.69 13.07 10.12
N PHE A 87 4.43 12.31 11.19
CA PHE A 87 5.01 10.99 11.36
C PHE A 87 4.69 10.06 10.19
N VAL A 88 3.43 10.04 9.74
CA VAL A 88 3.01 9.20 8.61
C VAL A 88 3.71 9.60 7.32
N SER A 89 3.76 10.90 7.00
CA SER A 89 4.41 11.42 5.80
C SER A 89 5.91 11.12 5.77
N ASN A 90 6.61 11.36 6.89
CA ASN A 90 8.05 11.09 7.02
C ASN A 90 8.38 9.60 6.96
N ASN A 91 7.45 8.74 7.38
CA ASN A 91 7.64 7.29 7.44
C ASN A 91 6.81 6.53 6.39
N PHE A 92 6.32 7.20 5.35
CA PHE A 92 5.40 6.63 4.37
C PHE A 92 5.88 5.29 3.80
N LYS A 93 7.17 5.20 3.44
CA LYS A 93 7.82 3.97 2.94
C LYS A 93 7.72 2.81 3.92
N ILE A 94 8.00 3.05 5.20
CA ILE A 94 8.02 2.02 6.24
C ILE A 94 6.59 1.61 6.58
N ILE A 95 5.69 2.58 6.72
CA ILE A 95 4.27 2.33 7.00
C ILE A 95 3.63 1.53 5.87
N GLY A 96 3.87 1.90 4.61
CA GLY A 96 3.43 1.15 3.44
C GLY A 96 4.06 -0.25 3.35
N PHE A 97 5.26 -0.46 3.89
CA PHE A 97 5.85 -1.79 3.98
C PHE A 97 5.23 -2.63 5.11
N LEU A 98 4.81 -2.01 6.21
CA LEU A 98 4.23 -2.70 7.36
C LEU A 98 2.87 -3.35 7.08
N ILE A 99 2.13 -2.94 6.05
CA ILE A 99 0.87 -3.60 5.65
C ILE A 99 1.11 -4.98 5.01
N ILE A 100 2.29 -5.21 4.42
CA ILE A 100 2.66 -6.45 3.69
C ILE A 100 2.51 -7.72 4.53
N PRO A 101 3.01 -7.82 5.79
CA PRO A 101 2.81 -9.01 6.62
C PRO A 101 1.32 -9.29 6.91
N PHE A 102 0.46 -8.27 7.03
CA PHE A 102 -0.97 -8.47 7.23
C PHE A 102 -1.65 -9.00 5.97
N LEU A 103 -1.29 -8.45 4.78
CA LEU A 103 -1.75 -8.98 3.50
C LEU A 103 -1.30 -10.43 3.29
N ALA A 104 -0.05 -10.75 3.65
CA ALA A 104 0.49 -12.09 3.55
C ALA A 104 -0.22 -13.07 4.50
N LEU A 105 -0.48 -12.65 5.75
CA LEU A 105 -1.19 -13.42 6.76
C LEU A 105 -2.59 -13.80 6.28
N TRP A 106 -3.38 -12.81 5.87
CA TRP A 106 -4.76 -13.05 5.40
C TRP A 106 -4.78 -13.79 4.06
N GLY A 107 -3.77 -13.60 3.22
CA GLY A 107 -3.52 -14.43 2.04
C GLY A 107 -3.41 -15.91 2.41
N LYS A 108 -2.57 -16.23 3.39
CA LYS A 108 -2.40 -17.60 3.90
C LYS A 108 -3.69 -18.17 4.46
N VAL A 109 -4.45 -17.38 5.23
CA VAL A 109 -5.72 -17.82 5.85
C VAL A 109 -6.80 -18.12 4.79
N LEU A 110 -7.10 -17.16 3.91
CA LEU A 110 -8.23 -17.25 2.98
C LEU A 110 -7.94 -18.09 1.73
N PHE A 111 -6.68 -18.13 1.32
CA PHE A 111 -6.18 -18.96 0.23
C PHE A 111 -5.37 -20.16 0.72
N ARG A 112 -5.70 -20.71 1.91
CA ARG A 112 -5.06 -21.90 2.51
C ARG A 112 -4.91 -23.12 1.59
N LYS A 113 -5.81 -23.27 0.60
CA LYS A 113 -5.76 -24.36 -0.39
C LYS A 113 -4.68 -24.19 -1.46
N SER A 114 -4.04 -23.03 -1.54
CA SER A 114 -2.97 -22.74 -2.51
C SER A 114 -1.64 -23.43 -2.19
N LYS A 115 -1.49 -23.99 -0.97
CA LYS A 115 -0.27 -24.61 -0.44
C LYS A 115 0.94 -23.66 -0.39
N LEU A 116 0.70 -22.35 -0.52
CA LEU A 116 1.74 -21.34 -0.42
C LEU A 116 2.10 -21.05 1.04
N ASN A 117 3.37 -20.74 1.28
CA ASN A 117 3.86 -20.30 2.58
C ASN A 117 3.69 -18.77 2.75
N LEU A 118 3.92 -18.27 3.97
CA LEU A 118 3.71 -16.85 4.29
C LEU A 118 4.58 -15.91 3.43
N PHE A 119 5.82 -16.31 3.14
CA PHE A 119 6.73 -15.53 2.30
C PHE A 119 6.24 -15.48 0.84
N GLU A 120 5.70 -16.57 0.31
CA GLU A 120 5.14 -16.57 -1.04
C GLU A 120 3.92 -15.65 -1.15
N HIS A 121 3.07 -15.57 -0.12
CA HIS A 121 2.00 -14.57 -0.09
C HIS A 121 2.53 -13.14 -0.02
N SER A 122 3.63 -12.89 0.69
CA SER A 122 4.22 -11.54 0.76
C SER A 122 4.82 -11.10 -0.59
N VAL A 123 5.31 -12.02 -1.43
CA VAL A 123 5.74 -11.71 -2.81
C VAL A 123 4.62 -11.05 -3.61
N ASN A 124 3.40 -11.60 -3.54
CA ASN A 124 2.27 -11.02 -4.26
C ASN A 124 1.90 -9.63 -3.72
N ALA A 125 1.85 -9.50 -2.39
CA ALA A 125 1.55 -8.23 -1.74
C ALA A 125 2.57 -7.14 -2.12
N LEU A 126 3.88 -7.45 -2.08
CA LEU A 126 4.95 -6.50 -2.43
C LEU A 126 4.86 -5.99 -3.86
N TYR A 127 4.60 -6.89 -4.82
CA TYR A 127 4.42 -6.49 -6.21
C TYR A 127 3.17 -5.64 -6.42
N VAL A 128 2.07 -6.02 -5.77
CA VAL A 128 0.79 -5.31 -5.92
C VAL A 128 0.86 -3.93 -5.29
N GLU A 129 1.31 -3.82 -4.03
CA GLU A 129 1.45 -2.53 -3.34
C GLU A 129 2.49 -1.65 -4.01
N GLY A 130 3.63 -2.22 -4.42
CA GLY A 130 4.65 -1.48 -5.16
C GLY A 130 4.12 -0.93 -6.47
N HIS A 131 3.31 -1.69 -7.21
CA HIS A 131 2.71 -1.20 -8.45
C HIS A 131 1.59 -0.19 -8.21
N MET A 132 0.88 -0.29 -7.09
CA MET A 132 -0.10 0.73 -6.69
C MET A 132 0.55 2.07 -6.40
N ILE A 133 1.74 2.08 -5.82
CA ILE A 133 2.52 3.31 -5.65
C ILE A 133 2.91 3.89 -7.02
N PHE A 134 3.27 3.05 -8.00
CA PHE A 134 3.52 3.52 -9.37
C PHE A 134 2.26 4.14 -10.00
N ILE A 135 1.07 3.58 -9.80
CA ILE A 135 -0.17 4.18 -10.31
C ILE A 135 -0.46 5.51 -9.58
N GLN A 136 -0.15 5.61 -8.28
CA GLN A 136 -0.26 6.86 -7.52
C GLN A 136 0.70 7.94 -8.02
N MET A 137 1.92 7.58 -8.47
CA MET A 137 2.83 8.52 -9.13
C MET A 137 2.16 9.19 -10.34
N ILE A 138 1.53 8.39 -11.19
CA ILE A 138 0.76 8.92 -12.34
C ILE A 138 -0.38 9.84 -11.85
N GLY A 139 -1.04 9.47 -10.76
CA GLY A 139 -2.07 10.31 -10.11
C GLY A 139 -1.55 11.67 -9.66
N LEU A 140 -0.34 11.71 -9.07
CA LEU A 140 0.30 12.95 -8.63
C LEU A 140 0.64 13.87 -9.82
N LEU A 141 1.12 13.31 -10.93
CA LEU A 141 1.36 14.08 -12.16
C LEU A 141 0.06 14.68 -12.71
N LEU A 142 -1.01 13.90 -12.74
CA LEU A 142 -2.32 14.37 -13.19
C LEU A 142 -2.86 15.46 -12.26
N TYR A 143 -2.72 15.30 -10.95
CA TYR A 143 -3.12 16.31 -9.97
C TYR A 143 -2.37 17.62 -10.21
N LYS A 144 -1.05 17.59 -10.43
CA LYS A 144 -0.25 18.80 -10.69
C LYS A 144 -0.75 19.61 -11.89
N TRP A 145 -1.25 18.94 -12.93
CA TRP A 145 -1.70 19.60 -14.16
C TRP A 145 -3.17 19.98 -14.16
N THR A 146 -4.01 19.20 -13.48
CA THR A 146 -5.48 19.38 -13.52
C THR A 146 -6.06 19.97 -12.25
N ASN A 147 -5.31 19.95 -11.13
CA ASN A 147 -5.79 20.20 -9.77
C ASN A 147 -6.98 19.30 -9.35
N VAL A 148 -7.23 18.19 -10.05
CA VAL A 148 -8.32 17.26 -9.73
C VAL A 148 -7.78 16.10 -8.88
N LEU A 149 -8.40 15.89 -7.71
CA LEU A 149 -8.11 14.76 -6.84
C LEU A 149 -8.88 13.51 -7.30
N PHE A 150 -8.18 12.51 -7.82
CA PHE A 150 -8.77 11.23 -8.22
C PHE A 150 -8.88 10.21 -7.07
N ASN A 151 -8.62 10.65 -5.83
CA ASN A 151 -8.46 9.81 -4.64
C ASN A 151 -9.65 8.91 -4.32
N GLN A 152 -10.88 9.40 -4.54
CA GLN A 152 -12.09 8.60 -4.33
C GLN A 152 -12.13 7.34 -5.22
N TYR A 153 -11.55 7.40 -6.42
CA TYR A 153 -11.47 6.26 -7.34
C TYR A 153 -10.29 5.35 -7.02
N PHE A 154 -9.19 5.89 -6.49
CA PHE A 154 -7.98 5.13 -6.16
C PHE A 154 -8.25 3.99 -5.20
N LEU A 155 -9.14 4.16 -4.22
CA LEU A 155 -9.52 3.07 -3.31
C LEU A 155 -10.13 1.90 -4.08
N PHE A 156 -11.09 2.17 -4.97
CA PHE A 156 -11.75 1.13 -5.76
C PHE A 156 -10.78 0.50 -6.76
N ILE A 157 -9.93 1.29 -7.40
CA ILE A 157 -8.88 0.80 -8.31
C ILE A 157 -7.90 -0.11 -7.55
N ASN A 158 -7.49 0.27 -6.34
CA ASN A 158 -6.60 -0.52 -5.50
C ASN A 158 -7.22 -1.88 -5.17
N ILE A 159 -8.43 -1.88 -4.62
CA ILE A 159 -9.17 -3.12 -4.28
C ILE A 159 -9.36 -3.98 -5.53
N ALA A 160 -9.79 -3.39 -6.65
CA ALA A 160 -10.05 -4.11 -7.89
C ALA A 160 -8.77 -4.77 -8.45
N TYR A 161 -7.65 -4.04 -8.47
CA TYR A 161 -6.37 -4.54 -8.93
C TYR A 161 -5.78 -5.59 -7.97
N PHE A 162 -5.95 -5.44 -6.66
CA PHE A 162 -5.57 -6.45 -5.69
C PHE A 162 -6.35 -7.76 -5.92
N ILE A 163 -7.66 -7.67 -6.10
CA ILE A 163 -8.52 -8.81 -6.47
C ILE A 163 -8.07 -9.41 -7.81
N TRP A 164 -7.77 -8.58 -8.81
CA TRP A 164 -7.28 -9.04 -10.11
C TRP A 164 -5.98 -9.83 -9.99
N SER A 165 -5.05 -9.35 -9.15
CA SER A 165 -3.82 -10.08 -8.83
C SER A 165 -4.11 -11.47 -8.23
N CYS A 166 -5.11 -11.59 -7.35
CA CYS A 166 -5.49 -12.87 -6.76
C CYS A 166 -5.88 -13.93 -7.81
N PHE A 167 -6.56 -13.55 -8.90
CA PHE A 167 -6.92 -14.50 -9.98
C PHE A 167 -5.68 -15.16 -10.59
N GLY A 168 -4.69 -14.35 -10.99
CA GLY A 168 -3.46 -14.84 -11.60
C GLY A 168 -2.55 -15.57 -10.61
N PHE A 169 -2.44 -15.04 -9.39
CA PHE A 169 -1.50 -15.53 -8.39
C PHE A 169 -1.92 -16.90 -7.82
N TYR A 170 -3.19 -17.03 -7.44
CA TYR A 170 -3.72 -18.27 -6.87
C TYR A 170 -4.23 -19.27 -7.90
N LYS A 171 -4.20 -18.91 -9.21
CA LYS A 171 -4.77 -19.70 -10.32
C LYS A 171 -6.23 -20.11 -10.05
N GLN A 172 -7.00 -19.25 -9.37
CA GLN A 172 -8.42 -19.45 -9.08
C GLN A 172 -9.26 -18.52 -9.95
N LYS A 173 -10.45 -18.98 -10.36
CA LYS A 173 -11.39 -18.23 -11.20
C LYS A 173 -12.75 -18.12 -10.51
N GLY A 174 -13.60 -17.25 -11.04
CA GLY A 174 -14.99 -17.06 -10.59
C GLY A 174 -15.16 -16.20 -9.34
N PHE A 175 -16.42 -15.97 -8.99
CA PHE A 175 -16.86 -15.03 -7.94
C PHE A 175 -16.28 -15.32 -6.55
N LYS A 176 -16.00 -16.58 -6.25
CA LYS A 176 -15.33 -16.97 -4.99
C LYS A 176 -13.96 -16.32 -4.81
N THR A 177 -13.23 -16.09 -5.89
CA THR A 177 -11.92 -15.41 -5.86
C THR A 177 -12.09 -13.92 -5.56
N VAL A 178 -13.15 -13.30 -6.10
CA VAL A 178 -13.53 -11.91 -5.81
C VAL A 178 -13.82 -11.75 -4.32
N LEU A 179 -14.72 -12.58 -3.77
CA LEU A 179 -15.08 -12.53 -2.35
C LEU A 179 -13.87 -12.75 -1.43
N LYS A 180 -13.01 -13.72 -1.75
CA LYS A 180 -11.81 -13.98 -0.95
C LYS A 180 -10.77 -12.87 -1.08
N GLY A 181 -10.55 -12.33 -2.28
CA GLY A 181 -9.61 -11.23 -2.50
C GLY A 181 -10.05 -9.97 -1.79
N GLY A 182 -11.35 -9.62 -1.88
CA GLY A 182 -11.93 -8.51 -1.15
C GLY A 182 -11.87 -8.69 0.37
N ALA A 183 -12.24 -9.89 0.88
CA ALA A 183 -12.13 -10.20 2.31
C ALA A 183 -10.68 -10.17 2.80
N LEU A 184 -9.72 -10.64 2.00
CA LEU A 184 -8.29 -10.57 2.32
C LEU A 184 -7.87 -9.13 2.50
N TYR A 185 -8.14 -8.29 1.51
CA TYR A 185 -7.78 -6.89 1.54
C TYR A 185 -8.42 -6.21 2.76
N LEU A 186 -9.75 -6.37 2.94
CA LEU A 186 -10.47 -5.80 4.07
C LEU A 186 -9.89 -6.22 5.43
N PHE A 187 -9.73 -7.53 5.68
CA PHE A 187 -9.23 -7.99 6.97
C PHE A 187 -7.77 -7.62 7.21
N ALA A 188 -6.94 -7.54 6.17
CA ALA A 188 -5.57 -7.06 6.30
C ALA A 188 -5.52 -5.61 6.75
N TYR A 189 -6.30 -4.72 6.13
CA TYR A 189 -6.34 -3.31 6.51
C TYR A 189 -6.98 -3.09 7.89
N ILE A 190 -8.02 -3.84 8.26
CA ILE A 190 -8.58 -3.82 9.63
C ILE A 190 -7.51 -4.24 10.64
N SER A 191 -6.80 -5.35 10.38
CA SER A 191 -5.77 -5.86 11.30
C SER A 191 -4.61 -4.88 11.44
N PHE A 192 -4.20 -4.26 10.34
CA PHE A 192 -3.16 -3.23 10.33
C PHE A 192 -3.60 -1.97 11.09
N PHE A 193 -4.84 -1.53 10.90
CA PHE A 193 -5.38 -0.37 11.60
C PHE A 193 -5.47 -0.61 13.12
N LEU A 194 -5.94 -1.79 13.54
CA LEU A 194 -5.95 -2.19 14.94
C LEU A 194 -4.53 -2.24 15.53
N PHE A 195 -3.57 -2.80 14.80
CA PHE A 195 -2.17 -2.79 15.19
C PHE A 195 -1.64 -1.35 15.36
N PHE A 196 -1.96 -0.46 14.43
CA PHE A 196 -1.52 0.93 14.48
C PHE A 196 -2.11 1.68 15.69
N ILE A 197 -3.42 1.49 15.98
CA ILE A 197 -4.07 2.02 17.19
C ILE A 197 -3.35 1.52 18.46
N LEU A 198 -3.01 0.24 18.54
CA LEU A 198 -2.31 -0.31 19.70
C LEU A 198 -0.92 0.33 19.89
N VAL A 199 -0.19 0.59 18.81
CA VAL A 199 1.11 1.27 18.85
C VAL A 199 0.97 2.72 19.32
N THR A 200 -0.02 3.46 18.81
CA THR A 200 -0.22 4.86 19.23
C THR A 200 -0.69 4.96 20.68
N LEU A 201 -1.58 4.09 21.14
CA LEU A 201 -2.03 4.05 22.53
C LEU A 201 -0.90 3.70 23.50
N THR A 202 -0.06 2.71 23.16
CA THR A 202 1.10 2.36 24.01
C THR A 202 2.12 3.50 24.06
N GLY A 203 2.39 4.15 22.93
CA GLY A 203 3.23 5.36 22.87
C GLY A 203 2.69 6.49 23.74
N PHE A 204 1.38 6.77 23.69
CA PHE A 204 0.74 7.78 24.51
C PHE A 204 0.83 7.48 26.02
N ILE A 205 0.60 6.21 26.41
CA ILE A 205 0.72 5.78 27.82
C ILE A 205 2.14 5.98 28.33
N ILE A 206 3.15 5.62 27.54
CA ILE A 206 4.57 5.82 27.88
C ILE A 206 4.89 7.30 28.00
N TYR A 207 4.47 8.13 27.05
CA TYR A 207 4.67 9.58 27.08
C TYR A 207 4.13 10.21 28.37
N LYS A 208 2.88 9.89 28.72
CA LYS A 208 2.24 10.40 29.94
C LYS A 208 2.97 9.94 31.22
N LYS A 209 3.52 8.73 31.22
CA LYS A 209 4.20 8.15 32.38
C LYS A 209 5.59 8.76 32.65
N PHE A 210 6.32 9.18 31.61
CA PHE A 210 7.74 9.57 31.73
C PHE A 210 8.02 11.06 31.52
N ILE A 211 7.11 11.84 30.92
CA ILE A 211 7.38 13.24 30.55
C ILE A 211 6.50 14.23 31.33
N VAL A 212 5.35 13.80 31.85
CA VAL A 212 4.38 14.67 32.55
C VAL A 212 4.42 14.47 34.09
N GLN A 213 5.37 13.68 34.60
CA GLN A 213 5.74 13.65 36.03
C GLN A 213 6.97 14.51 36.26
#